data_AF-A0A2E1U7D0-F1
#
_entry.id   AF-A0A2E1U7D0-F1
#
_cell.length_a   1.000
_cell.length_b   1.000
_cell.length_c   1.000
_cell.angle_alpha   90.00
_cell.angle_beta   90.00
_cell.angle_gamma   90.00
#
_symmetry.space_group_name_H-M   'P 1'
#
loop_
_entity.id
_entity.type
_entity.pdbx_description
1 polymer ?
#
loop_
_entity_poly.entity_id
_entity_poly.type
_entity_poly.pdbx_seq_one_letter_code
_entity_poly.pdbx_strand_id
1 'polypeptide(L)'
;MFLSAFTSLLMTQSFNHIRVGDVDGFGYLTGTTPGAIGSFGQEPAWPFGSWQTGVFGCSVTPFDLTNAVGSPINTDGVGVLTGGDYLPDLDCSGSTAYDSDEFNNQGPVEQVDGLVQTLGCSDLASAGSVYTDLALSPNGTGWLDGTVAPPATPYGVSPSFQFDYFVANGDLTPGQNVFVNVVFADYDVAPAELMYTDRFGSSMTAYLTTQDNGLGEDGQIQKATAVLPFGFVYQSVSGGWSGVVSVQLNAPNEPFIAVDYLEIAIEPLVLPEGCCCWIDENGVQTQSVMQEEHCLDLGGTYAGDGISCEEFLCQPVTGACCFLKDFGVMWCHDNYTASDCASLPLSTFYPGQTCADIPCPMDPIVGACCYEDADLGWTCVETEEVKCLESFGGTWYVGQPCSWIQCPSVPLTGACCFFDPQIGALTCLDNVDEFKCLEVYSGTWYPGQTCSDVADKCMDPRGACCFQNPDTGAYDCLDGVTAFQCEVYYSGTWTAGATCSEVDCCPKLGACCVKGVCVPTTVEGCDLAEGVWSGVGVLCDQVTCAEPCVFDVTGDGVVNFSDLIAIINNWGLVCP
;
A
#
# COMPACT_ATOMS: atom_id res chain seq x y z
N MET A 1 20.95 -8.33 37.19
CA MET A 1 21.11 -9.67 36.59
C MET A 1 19.77 -10.08 35.99
N PHE A 2 19.57 -9.79 34.71
CA PHE A 2 18.60 -10.50 33.87
C PHE A 2 19.24 -10.52 32.48
N LEU A 3 19.90 -11.64 32.15
CA LEU A 3 20.31 -11.95 30.79
C LEU A 3 19.06 -12.48 30.08
N SER A 4 18.59 -11.79 29.04
CA SER A 4 17.74 -12.41 28.04
C SER A 4 18.59 -13.34 27.18
N ALA A 5 18.26 -14.62 27.19
CA ALA A 5 18.75 -15.57 26.21
C ALA A 5 18.07 -15.25 24.86
N PHE A 6 18.83 -14.72 23.91
CA PHE A 6 18.46 -14.80 22.50
C PHE A 6 18.61 -16.26 22.07
N THR A 7 17.50 -16.97 22.00
CA THR A 7 17.42 -18.19 21.19
C THR A 7 17.51 -17.78 19.73
N SER A 8 18.66 -18.06 19.11
CA SER A 8 18.84 -18.01 17.66
C SER A 8 17.81 -18.94 17.01
N LEU A 9 16.85 -18.35 16.29
CA LEU A 9 16.02 -19.09 15.36
C LEU A 9 16.93 -19.37 14.15
N LEU A 10 17.41 -20.61 14.03
CA LEU A 10 17.99 -21.10 12.77
C LEU A 10 16.85 -21.05 11.74
N MET A 11 16.80 -19.98 10.95
CA MET A 11 16.08 -20.02 9.68
C MET A 11 16.82 -21.02 8.81
N THR A 12 16.19 -22.16 8.54
CA THR A 12 16.61 -23.03 7.43
C THR A 12 16.46 -22.19 6.16
N GLN A 13 17.58 -21.82 5.56
CA GLN A 13 17.58 -21.10 4.29
C GLN A 13 17.15 -22.10 3.22
N SER A 14 16.14 -21.75 2.43
CA SER A 14 15.71 -22.54 1.27
C SER A 14 16.89 -22.78 0.33
N PHE A 15 16.87 -23.90 -0.38
CA PHE A 15 17.91 -24.22 -1.36
C PHE A 15 18.01 -23.09 -2.38
N ASN A 16 19.25 -22.67 -2.66
CA ASN A 16 19.52 -21.72 -3.73
C ASN A 16 20.51 -22.33 -4.73
N HIS A 17 21.68 -22.80 -4.26
CA HIS A 17 22.67 -23.44 -5.13
C HIS A 17 23.58 -24.41 -4.39
N ILE A 18 24.23 -25.27 -5.18
CA ILE A 18 25.50 -25.91 -4.89
C ILE A 18 26.49 -25.57 -6.02
N ARG A 19 27.69 -25.15 -5.67
CA ARG A 19 28.71 -24.65 -6.60
C ARG A 19 30.03 -25.38 -6.39
N VAL A 20 30.67 -25.77 -7.49
CA VAL A 20 32.03 -26.29 -7.53
C VAL A 20 32.92 -25.18 -8.12
N GLY A 21 33.97 -24.80 -7.40
CA GLY A 21 34.71 -23.54 -7.63
C GLY A 21 34.30 -22.43 -6.65
N ASP A 22 34.91 -21.26 -6.78
CA ASP A 22 34.48 -20.05 -6.08
C ASP A 22 34.13 -18.92 -7.06
N VAL A 23 34.16 -17.67 -6.60
CA VAL A 23 33.75 -16.50 -7.38
C VAL A 23 34.81 -15.44 -7.15
N ASP A 24 36.00 -15.72 -7.66
CA ASP A 24 37.16 -14.84 -7.52
C ASP A 24 37.75 -14.38 -8.86
N GLY A 25 37.14 -14.80 -9.97
CA GLY A 25 37.46 -14.34 -11.31
C GLY A 25 38.68 -15.06 -11.86
N PHE A 26 38.67 -16.40 -11.82
CA PHE A 26 39.76 -17.25 -12.26
C PHE A 26 41.06 -17.03 -11.46
N GLY A 27 40.94 -16.64 -10.20
CA GLY A 27 42.02 -16.20 -9.32
C GLY A 27 42.63 -14.82 -9.65
N TYR A 28 42.05 -14.07 -10.60
CA TYR A 28 42.50 -12.72 -10.95
C TYR A 28 41.78 -11.63 -10.14
N LEU A 29 42.44 -11.14 -9.10
CA LEU A 29 42.01 -9.92 -8.40
C LEU A 29 42.41 -8.68 -9.21
N THR A 30 41.44 -7.88 -9.64
CA THR A 30 41.65 -6.72 -10.52
C THR A 30 40.80 -5.53 -10.07
N GLY A 31 41.29 -4.60 -9.24
CA GLY A 31 40.47 -3.40 -8.98
C GLY A 31 40.76 -2.44 -7.83
N THR A 32 41.92 -2.47 -7.19
CA THR A 32 42.37 -1.28 -6.47
C THR A 32 43.86 -1.17 -6.62
N THR A 33 44.34 -0.30 -7.53
CA THR A 33 45.72 0.22 -7.63
C THR A 33 46.80 -0.75 -7.11
N PRO A 34 47.65 -1.36 -7.98
CA PRO A 34 48.66 -2.34 -7.56
C PRO A 34 49.31 -2.00 -6.20
N GLY A 35 48.98 -2.77 -5.16
CA GLY A 35 49.43 -2.58 -3.78
C GLY A 35 48.44 -1.92 -2.81
N ALA A 36 47.15 -1.78 -3.14
CA ALA A 36 46.16 -1.29 -2.19
C ALA A 36 45.71 -2.39 -1.20
N ILE A 37 45.49 -2.00 0.05
CA ILE A 37 44.98 -2.88 1.10
C ILE A 37 43.45 -2.80 1.05
N GLY A 38 42.81 -3.82 0.47
CA GLY A 38 41.37 -4.02 0.54
C GLY A 38 40.92 -4.47 1.93
N SER A 39 39.61 -4.54 2.16
CA SER A 39 39.02 -4.98 3.44
C SER A 39 39.36 -6.43 3.82
N PHE A 40 39.91 -7.20 2.88
CA PHE A 40 40.34 -8.60 3.06
C PHE A 40 41.87 -8.78 3.12
N GLY A 41 42.65 -7.69 3.08
CA GLY A 41 44.11 -7.74 3.21
C GLY A 41 44.85 -6.99 2.12
N GLN A 42 46.18 -7.04 2.19
CA GLN A 42 47.08 -6.50 1.18
C GLN A 42 46.89 -7.30 -0.12
N GLU A 43 46.61 -6.63 -1.23
CA GLU A 43 46.63 -7.21 -2.57
C GLU A 43 47.94 -7.99 -2.75
N PRO A 44 47.90 -9.30 -3.06
CA PRO A 44 49.12 -10.06 -3.26
C PRO A 44 49.92 -9.45 -4.40
N ALA A 45 51.19 -9.15 -4.13
CA ALA A 45 52.10 -8.79 -5.19
C ALA A 45 52.22 -9.98 -6.15
N TRP A 46 51.97 -9.72 -7.44
CA TRP A 46 52.38 -10.57 -8.56
C TRP A 46 53.72 -11.28 -8.27
N PRO A 47 53.87 -12.61 -8.50
CA PRO A 47 52.99 -13.54 -9.20
C PRO A 47 52.56 -14.74 -8.32
N PHE A 48 51.30 -15.16 -8.40
CA PHE A 48 50.99 -16.57 -8.16
C PHE A 48 51.11 -17.30 -9.51
N GLY A 49 51.88 -18.38 -9.54
CA GLY A 49 51.98 -19.28 -10.70
C GLY A 49 53.01 -18.91 -11.78
N SER A 50 53.02 -17.69 -12.32
CA SER A 50 54.00 -17.33 -13.37
C SER A 50 55.32 -16.87 -12.74
N TRP A 51 56.24 -17.82 -12.51
CA TRP A 51 57.58 -17.56 -11.95
C TRP A 51 58.49 -16.69 -12.84
N GLN A 52 57.97 -16.04 -13.88
CA GLN A 52 58.75 -15.21 -14.78
C GLN A 52 58.53 -13.73 -14.50
N THR A 53 59.46 -13.14 -13.76
CA THR A 53 59.77 -11.73 -13.95
C THR A 53 60.29 -11.54 -15.38
N GLY A 54 59.47 -10.94 -16.24
CA GLY A 54 59.84 -10.58 -17.61
C GLY A 54 59.33 -11.55 -18.67
N VAL A 55 58.04 -11.46 -18.97
CA VAL A 55 57.50 -11.92 -20.27
C VAL A 55 58.28 -11.19 -21.37
N PHE A 56 59.00 -11.94 -22.19
CA PHE A 56 59.91 -11.40 -23.19
C PHE A 56 59.12 -10.95 -24.43
N GLY A 57 58.51 -9.75 -24.39
CA GLY A 57 57.76 -9.21 -25.54
C GLY A 57 56.87 -8.03 -25.20
N CYS A 58 56.34 -7.99 -23.98
CA CYS A 58 55.50 -6.91 -23.50
C CYS A 58 56.35 -5.64 -23.23
N SER A 59 56.19 -4.63 -24.08
CA SER A 59 56.86 -3.33 -23.92
C SER A 59 56.16 -2.40 -22.89
N VAL A 60 55.05 -2.87 -22.31
CA VAL A 60 54.28 -2.17 -21.27
C VAL A 60 54.76 -2.54 -19.87
N THR A 61 54.51 -1.66 -18.92
CA THR A 61 54.86 -1.85 -17.51
C THR A 61 54.32 -3.19 -16.99
N PRO A 62 55.07 -3.90 -16.13
CA PRO A 62 54.78 -5.29 -15.71
C PRO A 62 53.55 -5.44 -14.79
N PHE A 63 52.58 -4.52 -14.86
CA PHE A 63 51.46 -4.40 -13.92
C PHE A 63 50.09 -4.21 -14.58
N ASP A 64 50.01 -4.05 -15.90
CA ASP A 64 48.73 -3.85 -16.60
C ASP A 64 48.45 -5.06 -17.50
N LEU A 65 47.62 -5.99 -17.03
CA LEU A 65 47.13 -7.09 -17.87
C LEU A 65 46.18 -6.55 -18.93
N THR A 66 46.41 -6.95 -20.17
CA THR A 66 45.57 -6.59 -21.31
C THR A 66 45.09 -7.83 -22.03
N ASN A 67 43.93 -7.74 -22.67
CA ASN A 67 43.44 -8.75 -23.60
C ASN A 67 44.22 -8.69 -24.93
N ALA A 68 43.90 -9.59 -25.87
CA ALA A 68 44.55 -9.69 -27.18
C ALA A 68 44.57 -8.38 -28.01
N VAL A 69 43.62 -7.47 -27.78
CA VAL A 69 43.55 -6.18 -28.47
C VAL A 69 44.26 -5.04 -27.71
N GLY A 70 44.94 -5.35 -26.61
CA GLY A 70 45.70 -4.39 -25.80
C GLY A 70 44.84 -3.52 -24.88
N SER A 71 43.57 -3.90 -24.65
CA SER A 71 42.67 -3.21 -23.72
C SER A 71 42.73 -3.85 -22.32
N PRO A 72 42.41 -3.11 -21.24
CA PRO A 72 42.36 -3.69 -19.89
C PRO A 72 41.42 -4.89 -19.85
N ILE A 73 41.83 -5.95 -19.16
CA ILE A 73 41.04 -7.18 -19.03
C ILE A 73 39.79 -7.03 -18.16
N ASN A 74 39.85 -6.17 -17.15
CA ASN A 74 38.69 -5.82 -16.32
C ASN A 74 38.04 -4.57 -16.91
N THR A 75 36.96 -4.79 -17.64
CA THR A 75 36.19 -3.77 -18.36
C THR A 75 35.12 -3.12 -17.51
N ASP A 76 34.56 -3.85 -16.53
CA ASP A 76 33.46 -3.38 -15.69
C ASP A 76 33.91 -2.67 -14.39
N GLY A 77 35.16 -2.85 -13.98
CA GLY A 77 35.79 -2.31 -12.78
C GLY A 77 35.46 -3.05 -11.47
N VAL A 78 34.95 -4.28 -11.52
CA VAL A 78 34.32 -4.97 -10.38
C VAL A 78 35.30 -5.63 -9.38
N GLY A 79 36.62 -5.49 -9.53
CA GLY A 79 37.56 -6.02 -8.53
C GLY A 79 38.00 -7.47 -8.77
N VAL A 80 37.23 -8.19 -9.59
CA VAL A 80 37.44 -9.57 -10.07
C VAL A 80 36.99 -9.60 -11.53
N LEU A 81 37.43 -10.60 -12.28
CA LEU A 81 36.97 -10.77 -13.66
C LEU A 81 35.58 -11.42 -13.67
N THR A 82 34.62 -10.80 -14.35
CA THR A 82 33.25 -11.30 -14.46
C THR A 82 32.79 -11.42 -15.92
N GLY A 83 31.52 -11.81 -16.12
CA GLY A 83 30.96 -11.95 -17.47
C GLY A 83 31.00 -10.62 -18.23
N GLY A 84 31.64 -10.63 -19.40
CA GLY A 84 31.90 -9.43 -20.21
C GLY A 84 33.34 -8.91 -20.11
N ASP A 85 34.13 -9.40 -19.14
CA ASP A 85 35.58 -9.19 -19.07
C ASP A 85 36.34 -10.17 -19.97
N TYR A 86 37.67 -10.07 -19.97
CA TYR A 86 38.54 -10.85 -20.84
C TYR A 86 39.63 -11.55 -20.05
N LEU A 87 40.08 -12.70 -20.53
CA LEU A 87 41.32 -13.31 -20.08
C LEU A 87 42.54 -12.57 -20.66
N PRO A 88 43.67 -12.59 -19.96
CA PRO A 88 44.86 -11.87 -20.41
C PRO A 88 45.55 -12.56 -21.59
N ASP A 89 46.06 -11.73 -22.50
CA ASP A 89 47.15 -12.08 -23.42
C ASP A 89 48.46 -11.99 -22.61
N LEU A 90 48.90 -13.14 -22.10
CA LEU A 90 50.03 -13.26 -21.19
C LEU A 90 51.38 -13.15 -21.92
N ASP A 91 51.42 -13.47 -23.22
CA ASP A 91 52.64 -13.42 -24.03
C ASP A 91 52.78 -12.15 -24.88
N CYS A 92 51.74 -11.31 -24.90
CA CYS A 92 51.61 -10.08 -25.68
C CYS A 92 51.74 -10.29 -27.20
N SER A 93 51.30 -11.44 -27.70
CA SER A 93 51.31 -11.76 -29.13
C SER A 93 50.21 -11.05 -29.92
N GLY A 94 49.21 -10.49 -29.23
CA GLY A 94 48.02 -9.91 -29.85
C GLY A 94 46.95 -10.96 -30.19
N SER A 95 47.04 -12.15 -29.59
CA SER A 95 46.07 -13.24 -29.61
C SER A 95 46.16 -13.94 -28.26
N THR A 96 45.11 -14.64 -27.86
CA THR A 96 45.12 -15.51 -26.69
C THR A 96 45.17 -16.98 -27.15
N ALA A 97 46.29 -17.68 -26.89
CA ALA A 97 46.63 -18.93 -27.59
C ALA A 97 47.22 -20.05 -26.70
N TYR A 98 46.99 -21.31 -27.12
CA TYR A 98 47.26 -22.54 -26.35
C TYR A 98 48.67 -23.07 -26.24
N ASP A 99 49.59 -22.29 -26.75
CA ASP A 99 51.00 -22.54 -26.66
C ASP A 99 51.75 -21.41 -25.94
N SER A 100 51.01 -20.46 -25.35
CA SER A 100 51.57 -19.25 -24.76
C SER A 100 50.76 -18.61 -23.61
N ASP A 101 49.45 -18.76 -23.53
CA ASP A 101 48.61 -18.01 -22.58
C ASP A 101 48.01 -18.85 -21.45
N GLU A 102 48.56 -20.04 -21.21
CA GLU A 102 48.18 -20.89 -20.08
C GLU A 102 48.44 -20.26 -18.70
N PHE A 103 47.47 -20.42 -17.80
CA PHE A 103 47.59 -20.07 -16.39
C PHE A 103 47.02 -21.17 -15.47
N ASN A 104 47.54 -21.22 -14.24
CA ASN A 104 46.99 -21.98 -13.12
C ASN A 104 47.01 -21.06 -11.91
N ASN A 105 45.82 -20.59 -11.54
CA ASN A 105 45.61 -19.73 -10.38
C ASN A 105 44.90 -20.46 -9.24
N GLN A 106 44.82 -21.79 -9.32
CA GLN A 106 44.10 -22.61 -8.35
C GLN A 106 44.60 -22.40 -6.92
N GLY A 107 43.66 -22.13 -6.03
CA GLY A 107 43.87 -22.15 -4.60
C GLY A 107 44.21 -23.56 -4.08
N PRO A 108 44.78 -23.67 -2.86
CA PRO A 108 45.15 -24.97 -2.28
C PRO A 108 43.99 -25.95 -2.09
N VAL A 109 42.75 -25.45 -2.03
CA VAL A 109 41.53 -26.26 -1.84
C VAL A 109 41.03 -26.83 -3.17
N GLU A 110 41.16 -26.09 -4.25
CA GLU A 110 40.81 -26.52 -5.61
C GLU A 110 41.72 -27.63 -6.10
N GLN A 111 43.03 -27.47 -5.88
CA GLN A 111 44.06 -28.45 -6.28
C GLN A 111 43.86 -29.85 -5.66
N VAL A 112 43.10 -29.95 -4.57
CA VAL A 112 42.76 -31.21 -3.90
C VAL A 112 41.30 -31.62 -4.08
N ASP A 113 40.60 -30.99 -5.03
CA ASP A 113 39.21 -31.25 -5.40
C ASP A 113 38.20 -31.01 -4.25
N GLY A 114 38.48 -30.01 -3.41
CA GLY A 114 37.72 -29.77 -2.18
C GLY A 114 36.86 -28.52 -2.18
N LEU A 115 36.85 -27.71 -3.24
CA LEU A 115 36.20 -26.40 -3.22
C LEU A 115 34.74 -26.51 -3.70
N VAL A 116 33.86 -26.77 -2.74
CA VAL A 116 32.41 -26.83 -2.94
C VAL A 116 31.72 -25.84 -2.01
N GLN A 117 30.95 -24.91 -2.58
CA GLN A 117 30.12 -23.96 -1.84
C GLN A 117 28.65 -24.41 -1.87
N THR A 118 27.96 -24.28 -0.74
CA THR A 118 26.56 -24.72 -0.60
C THR A 118 25.71 -23.62 0.02
N LEU A 119 24.50 -23.43 -0.53
CA LEU A 119 23.49 -22.53 0.03
C LEU A 119 22.14 -23.24 0.08
N GLY A 120 21.71 -23.61 1.30
CA GLY A 120 20.46 -24.34 1.53
C GLY A 120 20.51 -25.82 1.13
N CYS A 121 21.70 -26.42 1.07
CA CYS A 121 21.90 -27.86 0.89
C CYS A 121 23.07 -28.39 1.74
N SER A 122 23.27 -29.70 1.72
CA SER A 122 24.46 -30.36 2.27
C SER A 122 25.16 -31.13 1.16
N ASP A 123 26.44 -30.82 0.93
CA ASP A 123 27.29 -31.59 0.02
C ASP A 123 27.56 -32.99 0.59
N LEU A 124 27.54 -34.00 -0.28
CA LEU A 124 27.80 -35.41 0.06
C LEU A 124 29.08 -35.91 -0.61
N ALA A 125 29.24 -35.62 -1.91
CA ALA A 125 30.37 -36.07 -2.72
C ALA A 125 30.51 -35.27 -4.04
N SER A 126 30.25 -33.96 -4.02
CA SER A 126 30.49 -33.12 -5.20
C SER A 126 31.98 -32.90 -5.43
N ALA A 127 32.37 -32.77 -6.69
CA ALA A 127 33.75 -32.77 -7.16
C ALA A 127 33.88 -32.07 -8.52
N GLY A 128 35.09 -31.71 -8.90
CA GLY A 128 35.43 -31.01 -10.13
C GLY A 128 36.11 -29.65 -9.93
N SER A 129 36.42 -29.23 -8.70
CA SER A 129 37.11 -27.96 -8.45
C SER A 129 38.57 -28.00 -8.91
N VAL A 130 39.10 -29.18 -9.24
CA VAL A 130 40.41 -29.29 -9.92
C VAL A 130 40.41 -28.73 -11.34
N TYR A 131 39.24 -28.40 -11.90
CA TYR A 131 39.09 -27.81 -13.22
C TYR A 131 38.82 -26.30 -13.19
N THR A 132 38.64 -25.71 -11.99
CA THR A 132 38.42 -24.28 -11.84
C THR A 132 39.75 -23.53 -11.75
N ASP A 133 39.77 -22.25 -12.08
CA ASP A 133 40.92 -21.32 -12.04
C ASP A 133 42.16 -21.80 -12.81
N LEU A 134 41.90 -22.55 -13.88
CA LEU A 134 42.91 -23.23 -14.67
C LEU A 134 42.58 -23.13 -16.16
N ALA A 135 43.57 -22.73 -16.96
CA ALA A 135 43.50 -22.88 -18.42
C ALA A 135 43.73 -24.35 -18.81
N LEU A 136 42.75 -24.95 -19.46
CA LEU A 136 42.78 -26.33 -19.95
C LEU A 136 43.10 -26.35 -21.45
N SER A 137 44.22 -26.98 -21.84
CA SER A 137 44.57 -27.22 -23.26
C SER A 137 44.55 -28.69 -23.64
N PRO A 138 44.43 -29.01 -24.95
CA PRO A 138 44.46 -30.39 -25.45
C PRO A 138 45.71 -31.18 -25.06
N ASN A 139 46.86 -30.50 -24.96
CA ASN A 139 48.15 -31.16 -24.74
C ASN A 139 48.87 -30.73 -23.45
N GLY A 140 48.46 -29.62 -22.80
CA GLY A 140 49.13 -29.08 -21.62
C GLY A 140 50.58 -28.65 -21.87
N THR A 141 50.89 -28.18 -23.09
CA THR A 141 52.25 -27.94 -23.58
C THR A 141 52.62 -26.47 -23.83
N GLY A 142 51.75 -25.50 -23.50
CA GLY A 142 51.97 -24.07 -23.75
C GLY A 142 52.40 -23.21 -22.57
N TRP A 143 52.63 -23.82 -21.40
CA TRP A 143 53.13 -23.09 -20.23
C TRP A 143 54.41 -22.31 -20.61
N LEU A 144 54.37 -20.98 -20.44
CA LEU A 144 55.42 -20.01 -20.83
C LEU A 144 56.83 -20.33 -20.32
N ASP A 145 57.00 -21.33 -19.45
CA ASP A 145 58.27 -21.80 -18.91
C ASP A 145 58.83 -23.07 -19.58
N GLY A 146 58.16 -23.62 -20.59
CA GLY A 146 58.56 -24.85 -21.26
C GLY A 146 58.51 -26.09 -20.35
N THR A 147 57.82 -26.02 -19.22
CA THR A 147 57.53 -27.18 -18.37
C THR A 147 56.23 -27.86 -18.80
N VAL A 148 56.11 -29.15 -18.46
CA VAL A 148 54.86 -29.89 -18.63
C VAL A 148 53.90 -29.39 -17.55
N ALA A 149 52.62 -29.22 -17.89
CA ALA A 149 51.56 -28.91 -16.93
C ALA A 149 51.72 -29.73 -15.62
N PRO A 150 51.42 -29.16 -14.43
CA PRO A 150 51.58 -29.86 -13.16
C PRO A 150 51.02 -31.29 -13.22
N PRO A 151 51.65 -32.33 -12.65
CA PRO A 151 51.24 -33.73 -12.83
C PRO A 151 49.80 -34.08 -12.41
N ALA A 152 49.12 -33.16 -11.74
CA ALA A 152 47.75 -33.26 -11.27
C ALA A 152 46.74 -32.45 -12.11
N THR A 153 47.18 -31.68 -13.12
CA THR A 153 46.26 -30.96 -14.00
C THR A 153 45.63 -31.94 -14.99
N PRO A 154 44.29 -31.99 -15.06
CA PRO A 154 43.59 -32.74 -16.10
C PRO A 154 43.95 -32.19 -17.49
N TYR A 155 44.23 -33.08 -18.45
CA TYR A 155 44.45 -32.70 -19.85
C TYR A 155 43.15 -32.82 -20.64
N GLY A 156 42.94 -31.90 -21.59
CA GLY A 156 41.78 -31.87 -22.47
C GLY A 156 40.80 -30.75 -22.16
N VAL A 157 40.23 -30.17 -23.22
CA VAL A 157 39.21 -29.10 -23.21
C VAL A 157 37.81 -29.65 -22.87
N SER A 158 37.76 -30.58 -21.91
CA SER A 158 36.51 -31.24 -21.52
C SER A 158 36.39 -31.47 -20.00
N PRO A 159 36.37 -30.40 -19.18
CA PRO A 159 36.30 -30.53 -17.74
C PRO A 159 35.01 -31.21 -17.28
N SER A 160 35.10 -31.97 -16.20
CA SER A 160 34.00 -32.80 -15.69
C SER A 160 33.73 -32.50 -14.23
N PHE A 161 32.48 -32.21 -13.93
CA PHE A 161 31.98 -31.85 -12.61
C PHE A 161 30.97 -32.90 -12.15
N GLN A 162 31.01 -33.24 -10.88
CA GLN A 162 30.06 -34.13 -10.24
C GLN A 162 29.36 -33.38 -9.12
N PHE A 163 28.03 -33.44 -9.10
CA PHE A 163 27.23 -32.96 -8.00
C PHE A 163 26.57 -34.14 -7.31
N ASP A 164 26.78 -34.25 -6.01
CA ASP A 164 26.09 -35.20 -5.13
C ASP A 164 25.79 -34.50 -3.81
N TYR A 165 24.52 -34.16 -3.61
CA TYR A 165 24.09 -33.32 -2.50
C TYR A 165 22.67 -33.65 -2.03
N PHE A 166 22.35 -33.16 -0.85
CA PHE A 166 21.05 -33.34 -0.20
C PHE A 166 20.38 -32.00 0.08
N VAL A 167 19.09 -31.91 -0.24
CA VAL A 167 18.22 -30.77 0.05
C VAL A 167 17.10 -31.22 0.99
N ALA A 168 16.89 -30.52 2.10
CA ALA A 168 15.89 -30.91 3.08
C ALA A 168 14.46 -30.67 2.59
N ASN A 169 13.50 -31.39 3.18
CA ASN A 169 12.09 -31.27 2.80
C ASN A 169 11.55 -29.86 3.12
N GLY A 170 10.87 -29.25 2.16
CA GLY A 170 10.34 -27.88 2.27
C GLY A 170 11.27 -26.81 1.69
N ASP A 171 12.53 -27.13 1.42
CA ASP A 171 13.52 -26.17 0.88
C ASP A 171 13.60 -26.17 -0.66
N LEU A 172 12.82 -27.05 -1.31
CA LEU A 172 12.79 -27.23 -2.76
C LEU A 172 11.36 -27.51 -3.24
N THR A 173 10.90 -26.81 -4.30
CA THR A 173 9.55 -26.99 -4.86
C THR A 173 9.57 -28.07 -5.96
N PRO A 174 8.78 -29.15 -5.84
CA PRO A 174 8.78 -30.21 -6.85
C PRO A 174 8.34 -29.70 -8.22
N GLY A 175 9.12 -30.00 -9.26
CA GLY A 175 8.80 -29.63 -10.65
C GLY A 175 9.20 -28.20 -11.03
N GLN A 176 9.84 -27.44 -10.15
CA GLN A 176 10.44 -26.16 -10.53
C GLN A 176 11.63 -26.36 -11.47
N ASN A 177 11.97 -25.32 -12.24
CA ASN A 177 13.15 -25.34 -13.10
C ASN A 177 14.42 -25.47 -12.25
N VAL A 178 15.37 -26.26 -12.77
CA VAL A 178 16.70 -26.41 -12.19
C VAL A 178 17.68 -25.90 -13.23
N PHE A 179 18.62 -25.08 -12.80
CA PHE A 179 19.58 -24.44 -13.69
C PHE A 179 20.96 -24.99 -13.43
N VAL A 180 21.71 -25.23 -14.51
CA VAL A 180 23.16 -25.34 -14.45
C VAL A 180 23.71 -24.01 -14.92
N ASN A 181 24.44 -23.33 -14.04
CA ASN A 181 25.10 -22.09 -14.37
C ASN A 181 26.61 -22.34 -14.44
N VAL A 182 27.26 -21.72 -15.41
CA VAL A 182 28.71 -21.80 -15.58
C VAL A 182 29.26 -20.42 -15.93
N VAL A 183 30.37 -20.06 -15.28
CA VAL A 183 31.24 -18.97 -15.70
C VAL A 183 32.49 -19.60 -16.27
N PHE A 184 32.70 -19.36 -17.55
CA PHE A 184 33.81 -19.93 -18.29
C PHE A 184 34.32 -18.88 -19.26
N ALA A 185 35.56 -19.01 -19.65
CA ALA A 185 36.13 -18.19 -20.69
C ALA A 185 36.53 -19.10 -21.84
N ASP A 186 36.17 -18.64 -23.02
CA ASP A 186 36.53 -19.28 -24.26
C ASP A 186 37.49 -18.38 -25.02
N TYR A 187 38.53 -18.99 -25.57
CA TYR A 187 39.61 -18.29 -26.24
C TYR A 187 39.48 -18.34 -27.75
N ASP A 188 38.55 -19.14 -28.30
CA ASP A 188 38.14 -19.00 -29.69
C ASP A 188 36.60 -18.98 -29.79
N VAL A 189 36.09 -18.63 -30.98
CA VAL A 189 34.65 -18.46 -31.20
C VAL A 189 34.11 -19.74 -31.84
N ALA A 190 34.05 -20.83 -31.07
CA ALA A 190 33.24 -21.99 -31.38
C ALA A 190 32.29 -22.34 -30.22
N PRO A 191 31.14 -22.99 -30.49
CA PRO A 191 30.17 -23.25 -29.42
C PRO A 191 30.63 -24.39 -28.51
N ALA A 192 30.79 -24.10 -27.21
CA ALA A 192 30.90 -25.11 -26.17
C ALA A 192 29.52 -25.72 -25.82
N GLU A 193 29.49 -27.02 -25.52
CA GLU A 193 28.28 -27.73 -25.10
C GLU A 193 28.44 -28.35 -23.71
N LEU A 194 27.35 -28.42 -22.95
CA LEU A 194 27.31 -29.14 -21.69
C LEU A 194 26.62 -30.49 -21.90
N MET A 195 27.32 -31.57 -21.61
CA MET A 195 26.78 -32.92 -21.54
C MET A 195 26.47 -33.27 -20.09
N TYR A 196 25.21 -33.55 -19.82
CA TYR A 196 24.73 -33.94 -18.50
C TYR A 196 24.54 -35.43 -18.45
N THR A 197 24.83 -36.05 -17.30
CA THR A 197 24.55 -37.46 -17.05
C THR A 197 23.88 -37.60 -15.69
N ASP A 198 22.70 -38.21 -15.67
CA ASP A 198 21.96 -38.48 -14.44
C ASP A 198 22.57 -39.67 -13.66
N ARG A 199 22.02 -39.91 -12.47
CA ARG A 199 22.40 -41.06 -11.62
C ARG A 199 22.18 -42.44 -12.25
N PHE A 200 21.40 -42.54 -13.33
CA PHE A 200 21.11 -43.78 -14.04
C PHE A 200 21.97 -43.96 -15.30
N GLY A 201 22.83 -42.98 -15.61
CA GLY A 201 23.67 -42.95 -16.81
C GLY A 201 22.96 -42.44 -18.06
N SER A 202 21.78 -41.82 -17.91
CA SER A 202 21.08 -41.16 -19.02
C SER A 202 21.73 -39.82 -19.29
N SER A 203 22.09 -39.55 -20.54
CA SER A 203 22.72 -38.30 -20.92
C SER A 203 21.83 -37.40 -21.77
N MET A 204 21.96 -36.09 -21.56
CA MET A 204 21.39 -35.06 -22.43
C MET A 204 22.45 -34.00 -22.71
N THR A 205 22.34 -33.30 -23.84
CA THR A 205 23.23 -32.19 -24.19
C THR A 205 22.40 -30.91 -24.18
N ALA A 206 22.94 -29.84 -23.60
CA ALA A 206 22.45 -28.49 -23.82
C ALA A 206 23.59 -27.64 -24.37
N TYR A 207 23.24 -26.83 -25.36
CA TYR A 207 24.15 -25.85 -25.93
C TYR A 207 24.22 -24.65 -25.01
N LEU A 208 25.43 -24.14 -24.79
CA LEU A 208 25.59 -22.87 -24.09
C LEU A 208 25.22 -21.75 -25.05
N THR A 209 24.39 -20.82 -24.59
CA THR A 209 24.18 -19.57 -25.32
C THR A 209 25.43 -18.72 -25.15
N THR A 210 26.30 -18.72 -26.16
CA THR A 210 27.54 -17.94 -26.16
C THR A 210 27.27 -16.49 -26.54
N GLN A 211 28.04 -15.56 -25.98
CA GLN A 211 28.03 -14.17 -26.41
C GLN A 211 29.05 -14.02 -27.55
N ASP A 212 28.63 -14.30 -28.79
CA ASP A 212 29.48 -14.03 -29.95
C ASP A 212 29.54 -12.51 -30.19
N ASN A 213 30.68 -11.89 -29.86
CA ASN A 213 30.92 -10.47 -30.11
C ASN A 213 31.45 -10.20 -31.52
N GLY A 214 31.68 -11.24 -32.34
CA GLY A 214 32.21 -11.16 -33.69
C GLY A 214 33.66 -10.68 -33.78
N LEU A 215 34.40 -10.65 -32.67
CA LEU A 215 35.77 -10.09 -32.61
C LEU A 215 36.88 -11.14 -32.69
N GLY A 216 36.56 -12.44 -32.54
CA GLY A 216 37.55 -13.52 -32.63
C GLY A 216 38.55 -13.54 -31.46
N GLU A 217 39.18 -14.69 -31.23
CA GLU A 217 40.28 -15.00 -30.28
C GLU A 217 40.66 -13.93 -29.22
N ASP A 218 39.71 -13.51 -28.37
CA ASP A 218 39.90 -12.42 -27.41
C ASP A 218 39.83 -12.85 -25.94
N GLY A 219 39.53 -14.12 -25.67
CA GLY A 219 39.45 -14.67 -24.33
C GLY A 219 38.27 -14.15 -23.51
N GLN A 220 37.16 -13.76 -24.13
CA GLN A 220 36.00 -13.23 -23.41
C GLN A 220 35.45 -14.21 -22.36
N ILE A 221 35.22 -13.68 -21.16
CA ILE A 221 34.56 -14.39 -20.06
C ILE A 221 33.06 -14.37 -20.29
N GLN A 222 32.50 -15.56 -20.40
CA GLN A 222 31.10 -15.81 -20.70
C GLN A 222 30.37 -16.37 -19.48
N LYS A 223 29.09 -16.01 -19.39
CA LYS A 223 28.15 -16.61 -18.46
C LYS A 223 27.18 -17.44 -19.28
N ALA A 224 26.89 -18.64 -18.79
CA ALA A 224 25.95 -19.52 -19.45
C ALA A 224 25.02 -20.17 -18.43
N THR A 225 23.77 -20.36 -18.86
CA THR A 225 22.76 -21.08 -18.10
C THR A 225 22.06 -22.09 -18.99
N ALA A 226 21.84 -23.30 -18.45
CA ALA A 226 21.02 -24.32 -19.09
C ALA A 226 19.96 -24.85 -18.13
N VAL A 227 18.81 -25.22 -18.65
CA VAL A 227 17.69 -25.76 -17.86
C VAL A 227 17.74 -27.29 -17.85
N LEU A 228 17.71 -27.87 -16.65
CA LEU A 228 17.56 -29.31 -16.44
C LEU A 228 16.17 -29.65 -15.90
N PRO A 229 15.55 -30.75 -16.38
CA PRO A 229 14.31 -31.23 -15.79
C PRO A 229 14.50 -31.58 -14.31
N PHE A 230 13.56 -31.17 -13.45
CA PHE A 230 13.63 -31.43 -12.01
C PHE A 230 13.91 -32.91 -11.67
N GLY A 231 13.18 -33.84 -12.32
CA GLY A 231 13.32 -35.28 -12.08
C GLY A 231 14.59 -35.91 -12.67
N PHE A 232 15.33 -35.17 -13.52
CA PHE A 232 16.65 -35.59 -14.01
C PHE A 232 17.72 -35.42 -12.93
N VAL A 233 17.63 -34.34 -12.15
CA VAL A 233 18.58 -34.02 -11.07
C VAL A 233 18.17 -34.67 -9.75
N TYR A 234 16.89 -34.58 -9.40
CA TYR A 234 16.40 -34.87 -8.05
C TYR A 234 15.62 -36.19 -7.96
N GLN A 235 15.99 -37.00 -6.97
CA GLN A 235 15.22 -38.15 -6.51
C GLN A 235 14.70 -37.91 -5.09
N SER A 236 13.40 -38.18 -4.86
CA SER A 236 12.83 -38.15 -3.52
C SER A 236 13.43 -39.25 -2.64
N VAL A 237 13.89 -38.87 -1.45
CA VAL A 237 14.47 -39.76 -0.45
C VAL A 237 13.91 -39.45 0.93
N SER A 238 14.21 -40.27 1.94
CA SER A 238 13.76 -40.00 3.30
C SER A 238 14.34 -38.66 3.80
N GLY A 239 13.46 -37.72 4.16
CA GLY A 239 13.85 -36.42 4.73
C GLY A 239 14.04 -35.29 3.72
N GLY A 240 13.96 -35.55 2.41
CA GLY A 240 14.15 -34.50 1.40
C GLY A 240 14.42 -35.04 -0.01
N TRP A 241 15.35 -34.40 -0.70
CA TRP A 241 15.72 -34.67 -2.09
C TRP A 241 17.21 -34.95 -2.20
N SER A 242 17.56 -36.00 -2.93
CA SER A 242 18.95 -36.30 -3.32
C SER A 242 19.16 -35.78 -4.73
N GLY A 243 20.04 -34.79 -4.87
CA GLY A 243 20.47 -34.23 -6.14
C GLY A 243 21.74 -34.92 -6.61
N VAL A 244 21.69 -35.60 -7.77
CA VAL A 244 22.88 -36.19 -8.38
C VAL A 244 22.88 -35.91 -9.88
N VAL A 245 23.91 -35.23 -10.35
CA VAL A 245 24.13 -34.97 -11.77
C VAL A 245 25.62 -34.82 -12.04
N SER A 246 26.10 -35.40 -13.14
CA SER A 246 27.43 -35.13 -13.68
C SER A 246 27.31 -34.19 -14.87
N VAL A 247 28.21 -33.22 -14.96
CA VAL A 247 28.24 -32.22 -16.01
C VAL A 247 29.62 -32.26 -16.65
N GLN A 248 29.69 -32.52 -17.95
CA GLN A 248 30.90 -32.41 -18.73
C GLN A 248 30.74 -31.24 -19.68
N LEU A 249 31.59 -30.22 -19.52
CA LEU A 249 31.75 -29.19 -20.53
C LEU A 249 32.58 -29.79 -21.66
N ASN A 250 32.11 -29.67 -22.89
CA ASN A 250 32.75 -30.22 -24.07
C ASN A 250 32.95 -29.09 -25.07
N ALA A 251 34.21 -28.73 -25.27
CA ALA A 251 34.61 -27.66 -26.16
C ALA A 251 35.69 -28.20 -27.12
N PRO A 252 35.37 -29.22 -27.95
CA PRO A 252 36.36 -30.05 -28.63
C PRO A 252 37.08 -29.34 -29.78
N ASN A 253 36.52 -28.22 -30.24
CA ASN A 253 37.13 -27.39 -31.26
C ASN A 253 37.91 -26.22 -30.66
N GLU A 254 37.83 -26.03 -29.34
CA GLU A 254 38.55 -24.94 -28.69
C GLU A 254 40.02 -25.29 -28.54
N PRO A 255 40.93 -24.32 -28.78
CA PRO A 255 42.32 -24.42 -28.40
C PRO A 255 42.45 -24.52 -26.88
N PHE A 256 41.47 -23.98 -26.16
CA PHE A 256 41.51 -23.79 -24.72
C PHE A 256 40.17 -23.50 -24.08
N ILE A 257 40.07 -23.82 -22.79
CA ILE A 257 38.95 -23.37 -21.97
C ILE A 257 39.39 -23.12 -20.53
N ALA A 258 38.83 -22.12 -19.88
CA ALA A 258 38.97 -21.92 -18.44
C ALA A 258 37.59 -21.85 -17.79
N VAL A 259 37.46 -22.36 -16.56
CA VAL A 259 36.22 -22.31 -15.78
C VAL A 259 36.51 -21.64 -14.45
N ASP A 260 35.66 -20.71 -14.01
CA ASP A 260 35.73 -20.09 -12.68
C ASP A 260 34.88 -20.93 -11.72
N TYR A 261 33.61 -21.15 -12.07
CA TYR A 261 32.76 -22.10 -11.37
C TYR A 261 31.67 -22.69 -12.24
N LEU A 262 31.14 -23.81 -11.74
CA LEU A 262 29.92 -24.42 -12.22
C LEU A 262 29.00 -24.73 -11.04
N GLU A 263 27.72 -24.41 -11.17
CA GLU A 263 26.74 -24.59 -10.10
C GLU A 263 25.43 -25.18 -10.60
N ILE A 264 24.75 -25.88 -9.69
CA ILE A 264 23.35 -26.26 -9.83
C ILE A 264 22.52 -25.36 -8.92
N ALA A 265 21.58 -24.62 -9.51
CA ALA A 265 20.80 -23.60 -8.84
C ALA A 265 19.31 -23.66 -9.18
N ILE A 266 18.49 -22.90 -8.44
CA ILE A 266 17.07 -22.64 -8.75
C ILE A 266 16.85 -21.26 -9.41
N GLU A 267 17.91 -20.48 -9.57
CA GLU A 267 17.92 -19.20 -10.26
C GLU A 267 18.92 -19.26 -11.41
N PRO A 268 18.57 -18.75 -12.60
CA PRO A 268 19.49 -18.70 -13.73
C PRO A 268 20.54 -17.59 -13.52
N LEU A 269 21.78 -17.84 -13.93
CA LEU A 269 22.85 -16.84 -13.96
C LEU A 269 22.67 -15.85 -15.13
N VAL A 270 22.18 -16.36 -16.26
CA VAL A 270 21.79 -15.55 -17.42
C VAL A 270 20.27 -15.66 -17.57
N LEU A 271 19.59 -14.53 -17.43
CA LEU A 271 18.16 -14.47 -17.68
C LEU A 271 17.91 -14.76 -19.18
N PRO A 272 16.91 -15.60 -19.51
CA PRO A 272 16.64 -15.91 -20.89
C PRO A 272 16.20 -14.64 -21.64
N GLU A 273 16.69 -14.50 -22.86
CA GLU A 273 16.32 -13.43 -23.78
C GLU A 273 15.68 -14.02 -25.03
N GLY A 274 14.93 -13.19 -25.73
CA GLY A 274 14.18 -13.58 -26.91
C GLY A 274 13.85 -12.35 -27.74
N CYS A 275 13.42 -12.59 -28.97
CA CYS A 275 13.06 -11.49 -29.86
C CYS A 275 11.86 -10.72 -29.31
N CYS A 276 12.04 -9.42 -29.09
CA CYS A 276 10.96 -8.49 -28.83
C CYS A 276 10.65 -7.70 -30.10
N CYS A 277 9.37 -7.62 -30.46
CA CYS A 277 8.88 -6.70 -31.49
C CYS A 277 8.08 -5.57 -30.85
N TRP A 278 8.44 -4.31 -31.09
CA TRP A 278 7.67 -3.15 -30.60
C TRP A 278 7.61 -2.04 -31.65
N ILE A 279 6.79 -1.03 -31.39
CA ILE A 279 6.73 0.19 -32.19
C ILE A 279 7.52 1.27 -31.45
N ASP A 280 8.50 1.88 -32.12
CA ASP A 280 9.27 2.98 -31.53
C ASP A 280 8.47 4.29 -31.43
N GLU A 281 9.04 5.32 -30.81
CA GLU A 281 8.43 6.64 -30.66
C GLU A 281 8.04 7.31 -32.00
N ASN A 282 8.63 6.85 -33.11
CA ASN A 282 8.38 7.37 -34.45
C ASN A 282 7.32 6.56 -35.22
N GLY A 283 6.73 5.53 -34.60
CA GLY A 283 5.75 4.66 -35.25
C GLY A 283 6.35 3.56 -36.12
N VAL A 284 7.66 3.29 -36.00
CA VAL A 284 8.39 2.29 -36.79
C VAL A 284 8.47 0.96 -36.04
N GLN A 285 8.13 -0.13 -36.72
CA GLN A 285 8.29 -1.47 -36.17
C GLN A 285 9.79 -1.81 -36.03
N THR A 286 10.20 -2.04 -34.80
CA THR A 286 11.57 -2.36 -34.40
C THR A 286 11.60 -3.74 -33.74
N GLN A 287 12.75 -4.41 -33.84
CA GLN A 287 12.98 -5.69 -33.20
C GLN A 287 14.39 -5.76 -32.60
N SER A 288 14.52 -6.42 -31.46
CA SER A 288 15.79 -6.70 -30.80
C SER A 288 15.62 -7.87 -29.85
N VAL A 289 16.70 -8.62 -29.64
CA VAL A 289 16.79 -9.60 -28.56
C VAL A 289 16.90 -8.83 -27.24
N MET A 290 16.07 -9.19 -26.25
CA MET A 290 16.07 -8.64 -24.90
C MET A 290 15.27 -9.55 -23.95
N GLN A 291 15.24 -9.21 -22.67
CA GLN A 291 14.43 -9.90 -21.66
C GLN A 291 12.93 -9.59 -21.82
N GLU A 292 12.07 -10.53 -21.43
CA GLU A 292 10.62 -10.39 -21.49
C GLU A 292 10.11 -9.13 -20.77
N GLU A 293 10.60 -8.85 -19.56
CA GLU A 293 10.18 -7.68 -18.77
C GLU A 293 10.44 -6.37 -19.52
N HIS A 294 11.64 -6.21 -20.09
CA HIS A 294 11.98 -5.03 -20.89
C HIS A 294 11.14 -4.97 -22.17
N CYS A 295 10.83 -6.11 -22.79
CA CYS A 295 9.93 -6.15 -23.94
C CYS A 295 8.53 -5.65 -23.61
N LEU A 296 8.00 -6.06 -22.46
CA LEU A 296 6.69 -5.64 -21.95
C LEU A 296 6.68 -4.15 -21.57
N ASP A 297 7.76 -3.64 -21.00
CA ASP A 297 7.92 -2.21 -20.69
C ASP A 297 7.89 -1.33 -21.96
N LEU A 298 8.39 -1.85 -23.07
CA LEU A 298 8.30 -1.20 -24.39
C LEU A 298 6.92 -1.35 -25.05
N GLY A 299 5.97 -2.04 -24.41
CA GLY A 299 4.67 -2.39 -25.01
C GLY A 299 4.81 -3.35 -26.20
N GLY A 300 5.90 -4.09 -26.26
CA GLY A 300 6.23 -5.03 -27.32
C GLY A 300 5.57 -6.39 -27.17
N THR A 301 5.67 -7.20 -28.21
CA THR A 301 5.31 -8.62 -28.20
C THR A 301 6.59 -9.45 -28.14
N TYR A 302 6.71 -10.25 -27.08
CA TYR A 302 7.85 -11.15 -26.88
C TYR A 302 7.61 -12.48 -27.59
N ALA A 303 8.55 -12.92 -28.41
CA ALA A 303 8.43 -14.15 -29.20
C ALA A 303 8.66 -15.43 -28.36
N GLY A 304 9.20 -15.28 -27.16
CA GLY A 304 9.59 -16.37 -26.27
C GLY A 304 11.11 -16.52 -26.16
N ASP A 305 11.54 -17.18 -25.08
CA ASP A 305 12.96 -17.40 -24.76
C ASP A 305 13.68 -18.18 -25.85
N GLY A 306 14.90 -17.75 -26.19
CA GLY A 306 15.75 -18.40 -27.19
C GLY A 306 15.33 -18.18 -28.65
N ILE A 307 14.27 -17.42 -28.90
CA ILE A 307 13.83 -17.10 -30.26
C ILE A 307 14.62 -15.91 -30.79
N SER A 308 15.43 -16.13 -31.85
CA SER A 308 16.17 -15.07 -32.53
C SER A 308 15.26 -14.15 -33.36
N CYS A 309 15.62 -12.86 -33.44
CA CYS A 309 14.94 -11.90 -34.33
C CYS A 309 15.19 -12.12 -35.83
N GLU A 310 16.11 -13.01 -36.19
CA GLU A 310 16.28 -13.43 -37.59
C GLU A 310 15.29 -14.52 -37.99
N GLU A 311 14.92 -15.39 -37.03
CA GLU A 311 13.95 -16.47 -37.23
C GLU A 311 12.51 -15.98 -37.04
N PHE A 312 12.31 -15.05 -36.11
CA PHE A 312 11.03 -14.41 -35.90
C PHE A 312 10.85 -13.21 -36.83
N LEU A 313 10.12 -13.41 -37.92
CA LEU A 313 9.69 -12.30 -38.75
C LEU A 313 8.66 -11.48 -37.97
N CYS A 314 9.07 -10.33 -37.43
CA CYS A 314 8.15 -9.28 -36.98
C CYS A 314 7.34 -8.78 -38.19
N GLN A 315 6.31 -9.54 -38.57
CA GLN A 315 5.25 -9.07 -39.45
C GLN A 315 4.56 -7.91 -38.72
N PRO A 316 4.02 -6.90 -39.43
CA PRO A 316 3.08 -5.99 -38.80
C PRO A 316 1.92 -6.86 -38.31
N VAL A 317 1.95 -7.19 -37.01
CA VAL A 317 0.89 -7.97 -36.40
C VAL A 317 -0.35 -7.13 -36.57
N THR A 318 -1.25 -7.60 -37.42
CA THR A 318 -2.58 -7.03 -37.44
C THR A 318 -3.33 -7.64 -36.26
N GLY A 319 -4.09 -6.81 -35.58
CA GLY A 319 -4.80 -7.21 -34.38
C GLY A 319 -6.12 -6.47 -34.25
N ALA A 320 -6.85 -6.80 -33.21
CA ALA A 320 -8.03 -6.05 -32.83
C ALA A 320 -7.63 -4.72 -32.22
N CYS A 321 -8.26 -3.64 -32.66
CA CYS A 321 -8.16 -2.32 -32.04
C CYS A 321 -9.49 -1.99 -31.36
N CYS A 322 -9.47 -1.83 -30.03
CA CYS A 322 -10.58 -1.24 -29.29
C CYS A 322 -10.38 0.28 -29.29
N PHE A 323 -11.34 1.08 -29.72
CA PHE A 323 -11.20 2.54 -29.73
C PHE A 323 -12.55 3.23 -29.57
N LEU A 324 -12.51 4.49 -29.12
CA LEU A 324 -13.71 5.30 -28.95
C LEU A 324 -14.14 5.86 -30.31
N LYS A 325 -15.34 5.48 -30.76
CA LYS A 325 -15.90 5.96 -32.02
C LYS A 325 -17.05 6.94 -31.83
N ASP A 326 -18.01 6.59 -30.96
CA ASP A 326 -19.24 7.35 -30.73
C ASP A 326 -19.56 7.41 -29.22
N PHE A 327 -19.82 8.62 -28.69
CA PHE A 327 -20.32 8.93 -27.32
C PHE A 327 -20.16 7.83 -26.25
N GLY A 328 -18.92 7.59 -25.79
CA GLY A 328 -18.64 6.69 -24.66
C GLY A 328 -18.71 5.19 -24.97
N VAL A 329 -18.94 4.80 -26.23
CA VAL A 329 -18.99 3.39 -26.65
C VAL A 329 -17.66 2.99 -27.28
N MET A 330 -16.99 2.03 -26.65
CA MET A 330 -15.80 1.38 -27.20
C MET A 330 -16.20 0.47 -28.36
N TRP A 331 -15.57 0.66 -29.52
CA TRP A 331 -15.73 -0.16 -30.71
C TRP A 331 -14.51 -1.04 -30.90
N CYS A 332 -14.71 -2.27 -31.33
CA CYS A 332 -13.64 -3.15 -31.77
C CYS A 332 -13.59 -3.24 -33.29
N HIS A 333 -12.40 -3.17 -33.87
CA HIS A 333 -12.20 -3.56 -35.27
C HIS A 333 -10.94 -4.41 -35.44
N ASP A 334 -11.08 -5.49 -36.21
CA ASP A 334 -9.99 -6.38 -36.57
C ASP A 334 -9.06 -5.76 -37.62
N ASN A 335 -7.90 -6.38 -37.80
CA ASN A 335 -6.95 -6.06 -38.86
C ASN A 335 -6.36 -4.63 -38.81
N TYR A 336 -6.24 -4.07 -37.63
CA TYR A 336 -5.49 -2.83 -37.41
C TYR A 336 -4.01 -3.10 -37.22
N THR A 337 -3.15 -2.22 -37.71
CA THR A 337 -1.77 -2.15 -37.23
C THR A 337 -1.72 -1.38 -35.92
N ALA A 338 -0.65 -1.55 -35.13
CA ALA A 338 -0.48 -0.79 -33.90
C ALA A 338 -0.50 0.73 -34.12
N SER A 339 0.10 1.23 -35.21
CA SER A 339 0.12 2.65 -35.57
C SER A 339 -1.25 3.16 -36.02
N ASP A 340 -1.98 2.39 -36.83
CA ASP A 340 -3.35 2.72 -37.22
C ASP A 340 -4.27 2.77 -36.00
N CYS A 341 -4.08 1.86 -35.03
CA CYS A 341 -4.87 1.83 -33.80
C CYS A 341 -4.56 3.04 -32.91
N ALA A 342 -3.27 3.37 -32.72
CA ALA A 342 -2.83 4.52 -31.94
C ALA A 342 -3.32 5.87 -32.51
N SER A 343 -3.65 5.92 -33.80
CA SER A 343 -4.24 7.12 -34.43
C SER A 343 -5.70 7.39 -34.03
N LEU A 344 -6.36 6.44 -33.34
CA LEU A 344 -7.75 6.52 -32.95
C LEU A 344 -7.93 7.01 -31.49
N PRO A 345 -9.04 7.69 -31.17
CA PRO A 345 -9.27 8.24 -29.84
C PRO A 345 -9.43 7.13 -28.79
N LEU A 346 -8.75 7.26 -27.64
CA LEU A 346 -8.86 6.32 -26.50
C LEU A 346 -8.77 4.86 -26.96
N SER A 347 -7.74 4.54 -27.73
CA SER A 347 -7.57 3.24 -28.34
C SER A 347 -6.63 2.30 -27.57
N THR A 348 -6.85 1.00 -27.73
CA THR A 348 -6.03 -0.08 -27.17
C THR A 348 -5.89 -1.16 -28.23
N PHE A 349 -4.64 -1.48 -28.56
CA PHE A 349 -4.30 -2.46 -29.57
C PHE A 349 -4.05 -3.84 -28.94
N TYR A 350 -4.62 -4.88 -29.53
CA TYR A 350 -4.44 -6.27 -29.09
C TYR A 350 -3.80 -7.10 -30.22
N PRO A 351 -2.48 -7.32 -30.16
CA PRO A 351 -1.74 -7.95 -31.25
C PRO A 351 -2.18 -9.40 -31.48
N GLY A 352 -2.40 -9.79 -32.74
CA GLY A 352 -2.69 -11.17 -33.16
C GLY A 352 -4.06 -11.74 -32.73
N GLN A 353 -4.84 -10.95 -32.00
CA GLN A 353 -6.17 -11.32 -31.50
C GLN A 353 -7.27 -10.76 -32.42
N THR A 354 -8.47 -11.30 -32.31
CA THR A 354 -9.66 -10.78 -33.00
C THR A 354 -10.68 -10.21 -32.02
N CYS A 355 -11.55 -9.34 -32.51
CA CYS A 355 -12.68 -8.77 -31.79
C CYS A 355 -13.70 -9.81 -31.35
N ALA A 356 -13.62 -11.06 -31.85
CA ALA A 356 -14.41 -12.17 -31.36
C ALA A 356 -13.87 -12.73 -30.03
N ASP A 357 -12.57 -12.59 -29.79
CA ASP A 357 -11.83 -13.17 -28.67
C ASP A 357 -11.56 -12.15 -27.54
N ILE A 358 -11.69 -10.86 -27.83
CA ILE A 358 -11.46 -9.78 -26.88
C ILE A 358 -12.77 -9.13 -26.44
N PRO A 359 -13.06 -9.10 -25.13
CA PRO A 359 -14.08 -8.21 -24.60
C PRO A 359 -13.46 -6.81 -24.54
N CYS A 360 -13.67 -5.97 -25.56
CA CYS A 360 -13.41 -4.54 -25.39
C CYS A 360 -14.22 -4.10 -24.16
N PRO A 361 -13.60 -3.47 -23.16
CA PRO A 361 -14.31 -3.04 -21.97
C PRO A 361 -15.42 -2.09 -22.42
N MET A 362 -16.66 -2.58 -22.39
CA MET A 362 -17.87 -1.80 -22.67
C MET A 362 -18.26 -0.95 -21.46
N ASP A 363 -17.32 -0.65 -20.57
CA ASP A 363 -17.57 0.22 -19.45
C ASP A 363 -17.47 1.65 -19.97
N PRO A 364 -18.58 2.39 -20.05
CA PRO A 364 -18.52 3.78 -20.45
C PRO A 364 -17.78 4.54 -19.35
N ILE A 365 -16.56 4.98 -19.67
CA ILE A 365 -15.74 5.85 -18.81
C ILE A 365 -16.42 7.22 -18.60
N VAL A 366 -17.47 7.51 -19.40
CA VAL A 366 -18.25 8.74 -19.40
C VAL A 366 -19.71 8.46 -19.06
N GLY A 367 -20.32 9.36 -18.31
CA GLY A 367 -21.65 9.25 -17.73
C GLY A 367 -22.09 10.61 -17.20
N ALA A 368 -23.32 10.68 -16.71
CA ALA A 368 -23.91 11.91 -16.22
C ALA A 368 -23.46 12.16 -14.78
N CYS A 369 -22.94 13.35 -14.53
CA CYS A 369 -22.63 13.84 -13.20
C CYS A 369 -23.59 14.96 -12.84
N CYS A 370 -24.44 14.72 -11.84
CA CYS A 370 -25.26 15.77 -11.25
C CYS A 370 -24.46 16.43 -10.12
N TYR A 371 -24.22 17.73 -10.22
CA TYR A 371 -23.52 18.50 -9.19
C TYR A 371 -24.17 19.86 -8.97
N GLU A 372 -23.92 20.48 -7.83
CA GLU A 372 -24.45 21.79 -7.49
C GLU A 372 -23.51 22.89 -8.00
N ASP A 373 -23.99 23.68 -8.96
CA ASP A 373 -23.31 24.88 -9.43
C ASP A 373 -23.76 26.09 -8.61
N ALA A 374 -22.80 26.94 -8.20
CA ALA A 374 -23.05 28.06 -7.31
C ALA A 374 -24.00 29.13 -7.88
N ASP A 375 -24.09 29.24 -9.21
CA ASP A 375 -24.92 30.24 -9.90
C ASP A 375 -26.20 29.63 -10.51
N LEU A 376 -26.16 28.33 -10.86
CA LEU A 376 -27.23 27.66 -11.62
C LEU A 376 -27.99 26.57 -10.86
N GLY A 377 -27.59 26.24 -9.62
CA GLY A 377 -28.16 25.13 -8.84
C GLY A 377 -27.72 23.77 -9.38
N TRP A 378 -28.51 22.71 -9.15
CA TRP A 378 -28.17 21.38 -9.66
C TRP A 378 -28.16 21.34 -11.18
N THR A 379 -26.98 21.10 -11.72
CA THR A 379 -26.75 20.97 -13.16
C THR A 379 -26.17 19.59 -13.46
N CYS A 380 -26.30 19.17 -14.72
CA CYS A 380 -25.76 17.91 -15.19
C CYS A 380 -24.61 18.17 -16.16
N VAL A 381 -23.46 17.55 -15.92
CA VAL A 381 -22.34 17.51 -16.86
C VAL A 381 -21.98 16.08 -17.20
N GLU A 382 -21.70 15.81 -18.47
CA GLU A 382 -21.17 14.52 -18.91
C GLU A 382 -19.65 14.53 -18.68
N THR A 383 -19.16 13.69 -17.76
CA THR A 383 -17.75 13.68 -17.35
C THR A 383 -17.32 12.26 -16.96
N GLU A 384 -16.17 12.05 -16.30
CA GLU A 384 -15.69 10.75 -15.79
C GLU A 384 -15.99 10.62 -14.29
N GLU A 385 -16.07 9.39 -13.75
CA GLU A 385 -16.44 9.15 -12.34
C GLU A 385 -15.56 9.92 -11.35
N VAL A 386 -14.24 9.84 -11.51
CA VAL A 386 -13.27 10.51 -10.63
C VAL A 386 -13.49 12.02 -10.64
N LYS A 387 -13.70 12.60 -11.83
CA LYS A 387 -13.95 14.04 -11.97
C LYS A 387 -15.31 14.43 -11.37
N CYS A 388 -16.32 13.59 -11.49
CA CYS A 388 -17.62 13.81 -10.87
C CYS A 388 -17.53 13.85 -9.34
N LEU A 389 -16.88 12.87 -8.74
CA LEU A 389 -16.80 12.73 -7.29
C LEU A 389 -15.81 13.72 -6.66
N GLU A 390 -14.63 13.90 -7.26
CA GLU A 390 -13.54 14.66 -6.64
C GLU A 390 -13.50 16.12 -7.06
N SER A 391 -13.82 16.44 -8.33
CA SER A 391 -13.78 17.83 -8.83
C SER A 391 -15.10 18.55 -8.66
N PHE A 392 -16.22 17.87 -8.87
CA PHE A 392 -17.55 18.47 -8.79
C PHE A 392 -18.30 18.13 -7.49
N GLY A 393 -17.88 17.10 -6.74
CA GLY A 393 -18.59 16.65 -5.54
C GLY A 393 -20.00 16.15 -5.83
N GLY A 394 -20.25 15.67 -7.06
CA GLY A 394 -21.57 15.33 -7.59
C GLY A 394 -21.95 13.86 -7.41
N THR A 395 -23.19 13.53 -7.81
CA THR A 395 -23.68 12.14 -7.92
C THR A 395 -23.47 11.63 -9.34
N TRP A 396 -22.81 10.49 -9.46
CA TRP A 396 -22.44 9.86 -10.72
C TRP A 396 -23.48 8.84 -11.19
N TYR A 397 -23.83 8.91 -12.48
CA TYR A 397 -24.72 7.97 -13.16
C TYR A 397 -23.96 7.30 -14.32
N VAL A 398 -23.45 6.10 -14.05
CA VAL A 398 -22.62 5.32 -14.98
C VAL A 398 -23.32 5.10 -16.32
N GLY A 399 -22.67 5.51 -17.41
CA GLY A 399 -23.12 5.24 -18.78
C GLY A 399 -24.43 5.90 -19.21
N GLN A 400 -24.97 6.84 -18.44
CA GLN A 400 -26.19 7.57 -18.79
C GLN A 400 -25.84 8.98 -19.28
N PRO A 401 -26.39 9.47 -20.40
CA PRO A 401 -26.20 10.85 -20.81
C PRO A 401 -27.04 11.80 -19.94
N CYS A 402 -26.65 13.07 -19.85
CA CYS A 402 -27.38 14.08 -19.07
C CYS A 402 -28.80 14.33 -19.59
N SER A 403 -29.05 14.02 -20.86
CA SER A 403 -30.40 14.08 -21.44
C SER A 403 -31.39 13.08 -20.83
N TRP A 404 -30.90 12.01 -20.17
CA TRP A 404 -31.73 10.96 -19.58
C TRP A 404 -31.81 11.05 -18.05
N ILE A 405 -30.91 11.82 -17.44
CA ILE A 405 -30.88 12.04 -16.00
C ILE A 405 -31.58 13.37 -15.68
N GLN A 406 -32.55 13.32 -14.77
CA GLN A 406 -33.10 14.51 -14.15
C GLN A 406 -32.36 14.71 -12.82
N CYS A 407 -31.41 15.65 -12.80
CA CYS A 407 -30.69 15.95 -11.56
C CYS A 407 -31.66 16.42 -10.47
N PRO A 408 -31.38 16.12 -9.19
CA PRO A 408 -32.23 16.55 -8.09
C PRO A 408 -32.47 18.05 -8.19
N SER A 409 -33.71 18.53 -8.18
CA SER A 409 -33.94 19.96 -7.99
C SER A 409 -33.40 20.37 -6.61
N VAL A 410 -32.79 21.56 -6.53
CA VAL A 410 -32.30 22.32 -5.34
C VAL A 410 -32.65 21.63 -4.02
N PRO A 411 -31.67 21.32 -3.12
CA PRO A 411 -32.02 20.67 -1.86
C PRO A 411 -33.15 21.46 -1.22
N LEU A 412 -34.21 20.77 -0.81
CA LEU A 412 -35.29 21.38 -0.05
C LEU A 412 -34.62 21.99 1.17
N THR A 413 -34.37 23.28 1.18
CA THR A 413 -34.00 23.95 2.41
C THR A 413 -35.27 24.04 3.25
N GLY A 414 -35.11 23.94 4.57
CA GLY A 414 -36.24 23.92 5.49
C GLY A 414 -35.94 24.70 6.75
N ALA A 415 -36.96 24.86 7.58
CA ALA A 415 -36.80 25.41 8.91
C ALA A 415 -36.24 24.32 9.83
N CYS A 416 -35.20 24.66 10.59
CA CYS A 416 -34.65 23.79 11.63
C CYS A 416 -34.99 24.31 13.01
N CYS A 417 -35.61 23.46 13.83
CA CYS A 417 -36.04 23.78 15.17
C CYS A 417 -35.22 23.05 16.23
N PHE A 418 -34.50 23.76 17.10
CA PHE A 418 -33.63 23.12 18.10
C PHE A 418 -33.58 23.90 19.41
N PHE A 419 -33.17 23.23 20.48
CA PHE A 419 -32.96 23.88 21.77
C PHE A 419 -31.58 24.52 21.81
N ASP A 420 -31.51 25.83 22.03
CA ASP A 420 -30.23 26.53 22.20
C ASP A 420 -29.89 26.65 23.70
N PRO A 421 -28.86 25.94 24.19
CA PRO A 421 -28.48 25.93 25.60
C PRO A 421 -27.97 27.29 26.11
N GLN A 422 -27.52 28.19 25.23
CA GLN A 422 -26.95 29.47 25.62
C GLN A 422 -28.04 30.49 25.99
N ILE A 423 -29.19 30.39 25.32
CA ILE A 423 -30.37 31.23 25.58
C ILE A 423 -31.46 30.50 26.36
N GLY A 424 -31.33 29.18 26.55
CA GLY A 424 -32.25 28.37 27.36
C GLY A 424 -33.64 28.25 26.75
N ALA A 425 -33.75 28.32 25.41
CA ALA A 425 -35.03 28.34 24.70
C ALA A 425 -34.98 27.59 23.36
N LEU A 426 -36.16 27.23 22.85
CA LEU A 426 -36.33 26.65 21.52
C LEU A 426 -36.17 27.75 20.45
N THR A 427 -35.30 27.50 19.48
CA THR A 427 -34.86 28.44 18.43
C THR A 427 -35.11 27.84 17.05
N CYS A 428 -35.42 28.70 16.08
CA CYS A 428 -35.64 28.30 14.69
C CYS A 428 -34.65 28.98 13.74
N LEU A 429 -34.14 28.24 12.75
CA LEU A 429 -33.31 28.75 11.65
C LEU A 429 -33.91 28.39 10.29
N ASP A 430 -34.00 29.37 9.39
CA ASP A 430 -34.42 29.20 8.00
C ASP A 430 -33.29 28.70 7.10
N ASN A 431 -33.69 28.11 5.97
CA ASN A 431 -32.79 27.67 4.91
C ASN A 431 -31.72 26.65 5.34
N VAL A 432 -32.04 25.79 6.30
CA VAL A 432 -31.14 24.77 6.82
C VAL A 432 -31.41 23.43 6.11
N ASP A 433 -30.35 22.76 5.69
CA ASP A 433 -30.41 21.39 5.16
C ASP A 433 -30.71 20.35 6.27
N GLU A 434 -31.33 19.22 5.88
CA GLU A 434 -31.77 18.17 6.82
C GLU A 434 -30.64 17.67 7.71
N PHE A 435 -29.47 17.42 7.12
CA PHE A 435 -28.31 16.89 7.83
C PHE A 435 -27.83 17.84 8.93
N LYS A 436 -27.62 19.13 8.61
CA LYS A 436 -27.25 20.11 9.64
C LYS A 436 -28.30 20.22 10.73
N CYS A 437 -29.58 20.14 10.39
CA CYS A 437 -30.62 20.23 11.41
C CYS A 437 -30.60 19.06 12.40
N LEU A 438 -30.53 17.83 11.89
CA LEU A 438 -30.60 16.63 12.71
C LEU A 438 -29.29 16.36 13.46
N GLU A 439 -28.15 16.47 12.77
CA GLU A 439 -26.86 16.01 13.32
C GLU A 439 -26.08 17.12 14.02
N VAL A 440 -26.15 18.37 13.54
CA VAL A 440 -25.39 19.49 14.13
C VAL A 440 -26.18 20.16 15.25
N TYR A 441 -27.43 20.47 14.99
CA TYR A 441 -28.28 21.18 15.97
C TYR A 441 -29.08 20.23 16.86
N SER A 442 -29.12 18.92 16.57
CA SER A 442 -29.99 17.97 17.27
C SER A 442 -31.46 18.43 17.28
N GLY A 443 -31.88 19.05 16.18
CA GLY A 443 -33.18 19.70 16.00
C GLY A 443 -34.20 18.83 15.28
N THR A 444 -35.40 19.38 15.10
CA THR A 444 -36.46 18.85 14.23
C THR A 444 -36.50 19.65 12.95
N TRP A 445 -36.39 18.96 11.81
CA TRP A 445 -36.35 19.57 10.49
C TRP A 445 -37.74 19.63 9.83
N TYR A 446 -38.06 20.75 9.19
CA TYR A 446 -39.33 20.98 8.48
C TYR A 446 -39.08 21.28 7.00
N PRO A 447 -39.22 20.29 6.10
CA PRO A 447 -38.86 20.41 4.70
C PRO A 447 -39.69 21.47 3.97
N GLY A 448 -39.01 22.41 3.28
CA GLY A 448 -39.65 23.43 2.45
C GLY A 448 -40.51 24.45 3.19
N GLN A 449 -40.47 24.47 4.53
CA GLN A 449 -41.17 25.44 5.37
C GLN A 449 -40.17 26.47 5.92
N THR A 450 -40.68 27.66 6.26
CA THR A 450 -39.91 28.69 6.97
C THR A 450 -40.24 28.71 8.46
N CYS A 451 -39.40 29.35 9.26
CA CYS A 451 -39.62 29.55 10.68
C CYS A 451 -40.92 30.29 11.00
N SER A 452 -41.40 31.14 10.08
CA SER A 452 -42.73 31.73 10.17
C SER A 452 -43.86 30.71 10.00
N ASP A 453 -43.69 29.70 9.15
CA ASP A 453 -44.72 28.67 8.88
C ASP A 453 -44.83 27.67 10.03
N VAL A 454 -43.75 27.49 10.80
CA VAL A 454 -43.66 26.53 11.93
C VAL A 454 -43.59 27.19 13.30
N ALA A 455 -43.85 28.50 13.40
CA ALA A 455 -43.70 29.27 14.63
C ALA A 455 -44.44 28.63 15.83
N ASP A 456 -45.67 28.13 15.61
CA ASP A 456 -46.49 27.48 16.65
C ASP A 456 -45.93 26.13 17.13
N LYS A 457 -45.08 25.48 16.34
CA LYS A 457 -44.44 24.20 16.65
C LYS A 457 -43.00 24.37 17.14
N CYS A 458 -42.40 25.53 16.87
CA CYS A 458 -40.96 25.75 16.98
C CYS A 458 -40.55 26.89 17.93
N MET A 459 -41.51 27.63 18.48
CA MET A 459 -41.27 28.54 19.57
C MET A 459 -41.87 27.99 20.87
N ASP A 460 -41.17 28.18 21.98
CA ASP A 460 -41.71 27.94 23.32
C ASP A 460 -43.05 28.70 23.44
N PRO A 461 -44.17 28.07 23.88
CA PRO A 461 -45.43 28.75 24.04
C PRO A 461 -45.24 30.07 24.78
N ARG A 462 -45.62 31.17 24.13
CA ARG A 462 -45.65 32.49 24.75
C ARG A 462 -46.97 32.64 25.49
N GLY A 463 -46.94 33.37 26.60
CA GLY A 463 -48.10 33.54 27.46
C GLY A 463 -48.04 34.80 28.29
N ALA A 464 -49.07 35.01 29.09
CA ALA A 464 -49.18 36.12 30.03
C ALA A 464 -48.49 35.76 31.35
N CYS A 465 -47.69 36.68 31.87
CA CYS A 465 -47.04 36.56 33.18
C CYS A 465 -47.61 37.57 34.16
N CYS A 466 -48.26 37.09 35.21
CA CYS A 466 -48.75 37.92 36.32
C CYS A 466 -47.69 37.97 37.44
N PHE A 467 -47.24 39.15 37.84
CA PHE A 467 -46.24 39.30 38.90
C PHE A 467 -46.52 40.53 39.75
N GLN A 468 -45.96 40.55 40.96
CA GLN A 468 -46.03 41.73 41.81
C GLN A 468 -44.84 42.63 41.52
N ASN A 469 -45.11 43.88 41.18
CA ASN A 469 -44.09 44.89 40.98
C ASN A 469 -43.42 45.21 42.32
N PRO A 470 -42.09 44.96 42.47
CA PRO A 470 -41.42 45.12 43.75
C PRO A 470 -41.31 46.58 44.20
N ASP A 471 -41.42 47.55 43.29
CA ASP A 471 -41.30 48.98 43.60
C ASP A 471 -42.64 49.59 44.06
N THR A 472 -43.76 49.09 43.54
CA THR A 472 -45.10 49.65 43.80
C THR A 472 -46.00 48.74 44.63
N GLY A 473 -45.66 47.45 44.75
CA GLY A 473 -46.48 46.43 45.38
C GLY A 473 -47.75 46.06 44.60
N ALA A 474 -47.97 46.66 43.42
CA ALA A 474 -49.12 46.37 42.56
C ALA A 474 -48.88 45.10 41.73
N TYR A 475 -49.96 44.43 41.31
CA TYR A 475 -49.87 43.30 40.38
C TYR A 475 -49.88 43.83 38.94
N ASP A 476 -48.82 43.52 38.20
CA ASP A 476 -48.64 43.86 36.80
C ASP A 476 -48.67 42.58 35.94
N CYS A 477 -48.89 42.76 34.64
CA CYS A 477 -48.91 41.67 33.67
C CYS A 477 -48.02 41.96 32.46
N LEU A 478 -47.27 40.94 31.99
CA LEU A 478 -46.49 40.99 30.76
C LEU A 478 -46.96 39.95 29.74
N ASP A 479 -47.21 40.43 28.51
CA ASP A 479 -47.58 39.61 27.36
C ASP A 479 -46.35 39.00 26.67
N GLY A 480 -46.56 37.85 26.03
CA GLY A 480 -45.61 37.32 25.05
C GLY A 480 -44.30 36.79 25.63
N VAL A 481 -44.27 36.48 26.93
CA VAL A 481 -43.09 35.95 27.64
C VAL A 481 -43.16 34.43 27.78
N THR A 482 -42.00 33.79 27.89
CA THR A 482 -41.91 32.34 28.13
C THR A 482 -42.16 32.00 29.60
N ALA A 483 -42.50 30.74 29.89
CA ALA A 483 -42.68 30.26 31.27
C ALA A 483 -41.42 30.50 32.13
N PHE A 484 -40.25 30.17 31.56
CA PHE A 484 -38.96 30.40 32.21
C PHE A 484 -38.72 31.88 32.56
N GLN A 485 -39.01 32.79 31.62
CA GLN A 485 -38.82 34.21 31.86
C GLN A 485 -39.73 34.73 32.98
N CYS A 486 -40.98 34.28 33.01
CA CYS A 486 -41.94 34.68 34.02
C CYS A 486 -41.53 34.24 35.43
N GLU A 487 -41.14 32.97 35.58
CA GLU A 487 -40.75 32.40 36.88
C GLU A 487 -39.42 32.98 37.38
N VAL A 488 -38.41 33.08 36.50
CA VAL A 488 -37.05 33.41 36.91
C VAL A 488 -36.83 34.92 37.05
N TYR A 489 -37.27 35.71 36.07
CA TYR A 489 -36.98 37.15 36.08
C TYR A 489 -38.01 37.97 36.84
N TYR A 490 -39.26 37.53 36.85
CA TYR A 490 -40.36 38.28 37.45
C TYR A 490 -40.95 37.62 38.70
N SER A 491 -40.54 36.39 39.03
CA SER A 491 -41.14 35.61 40.11
C SER A 491 -42.67 35.55 40.00
N GLY A 492 -43.17 35.52 38.76
CA GLY A 492 -44.58 35.60 38.42
C GLY A 492 -45.23 34.24 38.17
N THR A 493 -46.55 34.26 38.02
CA THR A 493 -47.35 33.10 37.60
C THR A 493 -47.63 33.20 36.10
N TRP A 494 -47.25 32.17 35.35
CA TRP A 494 -47.38 32.14 33.89
C TRP A 494 -48.64 31.40 33.43
N THR A 495 -49.30 31.92 32.40
CA THR A 495 -50.46 31.28 31.75
C THR A 495 -50.19 31.03 30.27
N ALA A 496 -50.14 29.76 29.87
CA ALA A 496 -49.81 29.36 28.50
C ALA A 496 -50.81 29.88 27.46
N GLY A 497 -50.31 30.53 26.41
CA GLY A 497 -51.10 30.95 25.24
C GLY A 497 -52.11 32.07 25.49
N ALA A 498 -52.22 32.59 26.71
CA ALA A 498 -53.11 33.69 27.05
C ALA A 498 -52.38 35.05 26.94
N THR A 499 -53.15 36.11 26.75
CA THR A 499 -52.69 37.50 26.88
C THR A 499 -53.09 38.10 28.22
N CYS A 500 -52.45 39.19 28.63
CA CYS A 500 -52.77 39.97 29.82
C CYS A 500 -54.18 40.55 29.82
N SER A 501 -54.83 40.61 28.65
CA SER A 501 -56.24 40.98 28.53
C SER A 501 -57.20 39.85 28.90
N GLU A 502 -56.72 38.60 28.86
CA GLU A 502 -57.48 37.37 29.11
C GLU A 502 -57.24 36.80 30.52
N VAL A 503 -56.16 37.22 31.18
CA VAL A 503 -55.77 36.76 32.53
C VAL A 503 -56.00 37.85 33.57
N ASP A 504 -56.73 37.53 34.64
CA ASP A 504 -56.96 38.44 35.77
C ASP A 504 -55.82 38.32 36.78
N CYS A 505 -54.81 39.20 36.66
CA CYS A 505 -53.62 39.19 37.50
C CYS A 505 -53.81 39.80 38.90
N CYS A 506 -54.99 40.34 39.21
CA CYS A 506 -55.26 40.96 40.51
C CYS A 506 -55.91 39.93 41.46
N PRO A 507 -55.32 39.64 42.65
CA PRO A 507 -55.99 38.80 43.62
C PRO A 507 -57.28 39.49 44.08
N LYS A 508 -58.39 38.75 44.02
CA LYS A 508 -59.72 39.20 44.42
C LYS A 508 -59.80 39.37 45.94
N LEU A 509 -59.34 40.52 46.43
CA LEU A 509 -59.39 40.88 47.84
C LEU A 509 -60.83 41.12 48.30
N GLY A 510 -61.07 40.89 49.58
CA GLY A 510 -62.32 41.16 50.26
C GLY A 510 -62.08 41.39 51.75
N ALA A 511 -63.11 41.90 52.42
CA ALA A 511 -63.08 42.21 53.84
C ALA A 511 -63.17 40.93 54.69
N CYS A 512 -62.16 40.72 55.54
CA CYS A 512 -62.14 39.65 56.53
C CYS A 512 -62.15 40.22 57.94
N CYS A 513 -63.09 39.80 58.78
CA CYS A 513 -63.13 40.17 60.18
C CYS A 513 -62.37 39.17 61.05
N VAL A 514 -61.22 39.58 61.58
CA VAL A 514 -60.40 38.77 62.49
C VAL A 514 -60.35 39.46 63.85
N LYS A 515 -60.87 38.82 64.90
CA LYS A 515 -60.87 39.32 66.29
C LYS A 515 -61.37 40.77 66.44
N GLY A 516 -62.41 41.12 65.68
CA GLY A 516 -63.03 42.45 65.69
C GLY A 516 -62.34 43.51 64.83
N VAL A 517 -61.25 43.17 64.13
CA VAL A 517 -60.57 44.07 63.19
C VAL A 517 -60.81 43.58 61.77
N CYS A 518 -61.20 44.50 60.88
CA CYS A 518 -61.32 44.17 59.46
C CYS A 518 -59.96 44.30 58.77
N VAL A 519 -59.56 43.25 58.05
CA VAL A 519 -58.35 43.23 57.21
C VAL A 519 -58.75 42.87 55.77
N PRO A 520 -58.34 43.67 54.76
CA PRO A 520 -58.50 43.27 53.37
C PRO A 520 -57.53 42.13 53.05
N THR A 521 -58.04 40.97 52.67
CA THR A 521 -57.24 39.76 52.39
C THR A 521 -57.94 38.89 51.35
N THR A 522 -57.41 37.71 51.02
CA THR A 522 -58.08 36.70 50.19
C THR A 522 -58.97 35.78 51.05
N VAL A 523 -59.86 35.00 50.45
CA VAL A 523 -60.70 34.03 51.19
C VAL A 523 -59.85 33.04 51.99
N GLU A 524 -58.79 32.51 51.38
CA GLU A 524 -57.87 31.57 52.04
C GLU A 524 -57.10 32.24 53.20
N GLY A 525 -56.68 33.49 53.01
CA GLY A 525 -56.04 34.27 54.07
C GLY A 525 -57.00 34.57 55.23
N CYS A 526 -58.30 34.71 54.95
CA CYS A 526 -59.32 34.89 55.97
C CYS A 526 -59.57 33.60 56.76
N ASP A 527 -59.68 32.47 56.06
CA ASP A 527 -59.89 31.16 56.67
C ASP A 527 -58.69 30.75 57.55
N LEU A 528 -57.47 30.99 57.09
CA LEU A 528 -56.25 30.75 57.86
C LEU A 528 -56.16 31.60 59.13
N ALA A 529 -56.73 32.81 59.10
CA ALA A 529 -56.78 33.71 60.25
C ALA A 529 -57.97 33.41 61.18
N GLU A 530 -58.74 32.34 60.90
CA GLU A 530 -60.00 32.00 61.58
C GLU A 530 -60.97 33.20 61.62
N GLY A 531 -60.94 34.01 60.55
CA GLY A 531 -61.78 35.19 60.39
C GLY A 531 -63.11 34.91 59.72
N VAL A 532 -64.01 35.89 59.78
CA VAL A 532 -65.31 35.83 59.07
C VAL A 532 -65.20 36.61 57.76
N TRP A 533 -65.34 35.91 56.64
CA TRP A 533 -65.27 36.47 55.30
C TRP A 533 -66.57 37.18 54.90
N SER A 534 -66.49 38.41 54.41
CA SER A 534 -67.67 39.21 54.02
C SER A 534 -67.97 39.21 52.52
N GLY A 535 -67.14 38.55 51.72
CA GLY A 535 -67.29 38.46 50.27
C GLY A 535 -66.17 39.15 49.49
N VAL A 536 -65.96 38.67 48.26
CA VAL A 536 -64.98 39.23 47.32
C VAL A 536 -65.39 40.65 46.91
N GLY A 537 -64.45 41.59 46.91
CA GLY A 537 -64.64 42.98 46.50
C GLY A 537 -65.29 43.87 47.57
N VAL A 538 -65.69 43.31 48.72
CA VAL A 538 -66.21 44.08 49.85
C VAL A 538 -65.05 44.76 50.56
N LEU A 539 -65.11 46.08 50.71
CA LEU A 539 -64.06 46.86 51.38
C LEU A 539 -64.26 46.87 52.89
N CYS A 540 -63.18 47.00 53.66
CA CYS A 540 -63.26 46.95 55.13
C CYS A 540 -64.03 48.12 55.77
N ASP A 541 -64.20 49.22 55.06
CA ASP A 541 -65.05 50.35 55.47
C ASP A 541 -66.56 50.05 55.28
N GLN A 542 -66.90 49.00 54.53
CA GLN A 542 -68.28 48.52 54.31
C GLN A 542 -68.70 47.43 55.30
N VAL A 543 -67.77 46.91 56.11
CA VAL A 543 -68.02 45.82 57.06
C VAL A 543 -67.75 46.29 58.48
N THR A 544 -68.72 46.09 59.37
CA THR A 544 -68.53 46.32 60.80
C THR A 544 -68.26 44.98 61.48
N CYS A 545 -67.04 44.76 61.94
CA CYS A 545 -66.70 43.55 62.69
C CYS A 545 -67.29 43.60 64.10
N ALA A 546 -67.80 42.46 64.58
CA ALA A 546 -68.30 42.35 65.95
C ALA A 546 -67.16 42.59 66.96
N GLU A 547 -67.41 43.44 67.96
CA GLU A 547 -66.44 43.75 69.00
C GLU A 547 -66.17 42.49 69.86
N PRO A 548 -64.91 42.13 70.15
CA PRO A 548 -64.59 40.92 70.88
C PRO A 548 -65.14 41.01 72.31
N CYS A 549 -65.96 40.03 72.70
CA CYS A 549 -66.51 39.94 74.05
C CYS A 549 -65.43 39.41 75.01
N VAL A 550 -64.64 40.32 75.59
CA VAL A 550 -63.47 40.00 76.44
C VAL A 550 -63.75 39.11 77.67
N PHE A 551 -65.02 38.88 78.02
CA PHE A 551 -65.43 38.05 79.15
C PHE A 551 -65.84 36.63 78.73
N ASP A 552 -65.92 36.34 77.43
CA ASP A 552 -66.08 34.99 76.88
C ASP A 552 -64.68 34.39 76.71
N VAL A 553 -64.21 33.77 77.79
CA VAL A 553 -62.87 33.19 77.85
C VAL A 553 -62.80 31.87 77.09
N THR A 554 -63.94 31.21 76.90
CA THR A 554 -64.02 29.97 76.13
C THR A 554 -64.13 30.20 74.61
N GLY A 555 -64.47 31.41 74.19
CA GLY A 555 -64.62 31.80 72.79
C GLY A 555 -65.88 31.21 72.13
N ASP A 556 -66.88 30.83 72.92
CA ASP A 556 -68.12 30.19 72.45
C ASP A 556 -69.22 31.20 72.04
N GLY A 557 -68.93 32.49 72.16
CA GLY A 557 -69.78 33.62 71.87
C GLY A 557 -70.74 34.01 73.00
N VAL A 558 -70.68 33.36 74.17
CA VAL A 558 -71.65 33.56 75.27
C VAL A 558 -70.98 33.59 76.64
N VAL A 559 -70.98 34.75 77.31
CA VAL A 559 -70.45 34.88 78.69
C VAL A 559 -71.36 34.15 79.69
N ASN A 560 -70.96 32.94 80.11
CA ASN A 560 -71.74 32.09 80.99
C ASN A 560 -70.88 31.34 82.02
N PHE A 561 -71.48 30.35 82.71
CA PHE A 561 -70.79 29.58 83.75
C PHE A 561 -69.55 28.85 83.25
N SER A 562 -69.54 28.42 81.98
CA SER A 562 -68.41 27.76 81.34
C SER A 562 -67.16 28.65 81.29
N ASP A 563 -67.31 29.96 81.03
CA ASP A 563 -66.20 30.92 81.05
C ASP A 563 -65.62 31.10 82.45
N LEU A 564 -66.50 31.21 83.43
CA LEU A 564 -66.06 31.33 84.82
C LEU A 564 -65.29 30.08 85.27
N ILE A 565 -65.74 28.89 84.85
CA ILE A 565 -65.03 27.63 85.12
C ILE A 565 -63.69 27.59 84.37
N ALA A 566 -63.61 28.06 83.13
CA ALA A 566 -62.35 28.13 82.38
C ALA A 566 -61.30 29.01 83.09
N ILE A 567 -61.73 30.13 83.68
CA ILE A 567 -60.86 30.99 84.50
C ILE A 567 -60.43 30.26 85.78
N ILE A 568 -61.39 29.67 86.52
CA ILE A 568 -61.11 28.97 87.79
C ILE A 568 -60.17 27.78 87.59
N ASN A 569 -60.36 26.98 86.54
CA ASN A 569 -59.53 25.80 86.26
C ASN A 569 -58.06 26.18 86.00
N ASN A 570 -57.81 27.37 85.48
CA ASN A 570 -56.47 27.88 85.24
C ASN A 570 -55.95 28.77 86.40
N TRP A 571 -56.75 28.95 87.46
CA TRP A 571 -56.40 29.82 88.57
C TRP A 571 -55.36 29.15 89.47
N GLY A 572 -54.20 29.81 89.62
CA GLY A 572 -53.12 29.34 90.50
C GLY A 572 -52.17 28.34 89.83
N LEU A 573 -52.34 28.09 88.53
CA LEU A 573 -51.30 27.46 87.73
C LEU A 573 -50.10 28.42 87.64
N VAL A 574 -48.92 27.94 88.03
CA VAL A 574 -47.67 28.67 87.86
C VAL A 574 -47.08 28.22 86.53
N CYS A 575 -47.03 29.14 85.56
CA CYS A 575 -46.41 28.86 84.27
C CYS A 575 -44.91 28.53 84.46
N PRO A 576 -44.33 27.59 83.69
CA PRO A 576 -42.88 27.43 83.62
C PRO A 576 -42.17 28.69 83.13
#